data_AF-A0A0U9H5V9-F1
#
_entry.id   AF-A0A0U9H5V9-F1
#
_cell.length_a   1.000
_cell.length_b   1.000
_cell.length_c   1.000
_cell.angle_alpha   90.00
_cell.angle_beta   90.00
_cell.angle_gamma   90.00
#
_symmetry.space_group_name_H-M   'P 1'
#
loop_
_entity.id
_entity.type
_entity.pdbx_description
1 polymer ?
#
loop_
_entity_poly.entity_id
_entity_poly.type
_entity_poly.pdbx_seq_one_letter_code
_entity_poly.pdbx_strand_id
1 'polypeptide(L)'
;MEDLKPCPFCEGKAKIQVYDDEGNLRNEDYKKDPWSGLSYAIVHDDKENKGCPIANFHEDGGVIGTLLYDSEEELIAKWNERV
;
A
#
# COMPACT_ATOMS: atom_id res chain seq x y z
N MET A 1 15.03 0.62 -6.36
CA MET A 1 13.60 0.45 -6.09
C MET A 1 12.84 1.11 -7.21
N GLU A 2 11.94 0.39 -7.86
CA GLU A 2 11.03 0.95 -8.85
C GLU A 2 9.85 1.63 -8.15
N ASP A 3 9.33 2.71 -8.71
CA ASP A 3 8.14 3.37 -8.18
C ASP A 3 6.85 2.65 -8.62
N LEU A 4 5.78 2.82 -7.85
CA LEU A 4 4.45 2.39 -8.26
C LEU A 4 3.99 3.20 -9.48
N LYS A 5 3.55 2.51 -10.54
CA LYS A 5 2.84 3.14 -11.67
C LYS A 5 1.59 3.87 -11.17
N PRO A 6 1.10 4.89 -11.88
CA PRO A 6 -0.17 5.54 -11.54
C PRO A 6 -1.34 4.56 -11.45
N CYS A 7 -2.35 4.90 -10.66
CA CYS A 7 -3.59 4.13 -10.54
C CYS A 7 -4.25 3.96 -11.91
N PRO A 8 -4.64 2.73 -12.31
CA PRO A 8 -5.23 2.48 -13.63
C PRO A 8 -6.65 3.07 -13.78
N PHE A 9 -7.31 3.46 -12.69
CA PHE A 9 -8.68 3.98 -12.71
C PHE A 9 -8.76 5.50 -12.74
N CYS A 10 -7.87 6.18 -12.02
CA CYS A 10 -7.92 7.64 -11.85
C CYS A 10 -6.61 8.35 -12.22
N GLU A 11 -5.57 7.61 -12.63
CA GLU A 11 -4.21 8.12 -12.89
C GLU A 11 -3.54 8.79 -11.68
N GLY A 12 -4.17 8.70 -10.50
CA GLY A 12 -3.67 9.21 -9.24
C GLY A 12 -2.55 8.36 -8.63
N LYS A 13 -2.10 8.76 -7.45
CA LYS A 13 -0.94 8.15 -6.79
C LYS A 13 -1.37 7.02 -5.86
N ALA A 14 -0.80 5.84 -6.05
CA ALA A 14 -0.77 4.78 -5.05
C ALA A 14 0.52 4.89 -4.22
N LYS A 15 0.48 4.46 -2.97
CA LYS A 15 1.60 4.52 -2.02
C LYS A 15 1.82 3.15 -1.40
N ILE A 16 3.01 2.94 -0.86
CA ILE A 16 3.34 1.76 -0.05
C ILE A 16 3.34 2.20 1.41
N GLN A 17 2.77 1.36 2.27
CA GLN A 17 2.74 1.60 3.70
C GLN A 17 3.19 0.33 4.43
N VAL A 18 3.86 0.53 5.58
CA VAL A 18 4.39 -0.54 6.42
C VAL A 18 3.29 -1.09 7.31
N TYR A 19 3.20 -2.41 7.38
CA TYR A 19 2.31 -3.17 8.23
C TYR A 19 3.10 -4.25 8.97
N ASP A 20 2.52 -4.78 10.04
CA ASP A 20 2.94 -6.07 10.57
C ASP A 20 2.12 -7.20 9.95
N ASP A 21 2.49 -8.45 10.22
CA ASP A 21 1.81 -9.62 9.61
C ASP A 21 0.39 -9.83 10.16
N GLU A 22 0.04 -9.13 11.24
CA GLU A 22 -1.31 -9.07 11.80
C GLU A 22 -2.19 -8.02 11.10
N GLY A 23 -1.63 -7.24 10.17
CA GLY A 23 -2.35 -6.21 9.43
C GLY A 23 -2.53 -4.90 10.19
N ASN A 24 -1.73 -4.65 11.23
CA ASN A 24 -1.70 -3.35 11.90
C ASN A 24 -0.78 -2.39 11.16
N LEU A 25 -1.23 -1.15 11.00
CA LEU A 25 -0.43 -0.07 10.43
C LEU A 25 0.80 0.21 11.30
N ARG A 26 1.97 0.26 10.67
CA ARG A 26 3.26 0.58 11.29
C ARG A 26 3.94 1.74 10.56
N ASN A 27 4.97 2.29 11.20
CA ASN A 27 5.76 3.38 10.66
C ASN A 27 7.09 2.88 10.08
N GLU A 28 7.85 3.77 9.46
CA GLU A 28 9.16 3.45 8.88
C GLU A 28 10.18 2.95 9.92
N ASP A 29 10.08 3.40 11.17
CA ASP A 29 11.01 2.97 12.24
C ASP A 29 10.81 1.49 12.60
N TYR A 30 9.60 0.96 12.40
CA TYR A 30 9.28 -0.46 12.59
C TYR A 30 10.14 -1.40 11.74
N LYS A 31 10.59 -0.94 10.56
CA LYS A 31 11.47 -1.72 9.66
C LYS A 31 12.81 -2.10 10.32
N LYS A 32 13.25 -1.37 11.35
CA LYS A 32 14.55 -1.57 11.99
C LYS A 32 14.57 -2.74 12.97
N ASP A 33 13.44 -3.00 13.63
CA ASP A 33 13.30 -4.07 14.64
C ASP A 33 11.84 -4.57 14.68
N PRO A 34 11.37 -5.29 13.64
CA PRO A 34 9.99 -5.76 13.57
C PRO A 34 9.74 -6.93 14.52
N TRP A 35 8.84 -6.75 15.48
CA TRP A 35 8.52 -7.78 16.49
C TRP A 35 7.31 -8.66 16.15
N SER A 36 6.54 -8.34 15.10
CA SER A 36 5.35 -9.09 14.66
C SER A 36 5.36 -9.29 13.13
N GLY A 37 6.55 -9.58 12.59
CA GLY A 37 6.78 -9.65 11.15
C GLY A 37 6.82 -8.27 10.49
N LEU A 38 7.10 -8.24 9.19
CA LEU A 38 7.23 -7.01 8.42
C LEU A 38 6.55 -7.22 7.07
N SER A 39 5.44 -6.51 6.90
CA SER A 39 4.55 -6.64 5.76
C SER A 39 4.34 -5.27 5.10
N TYR A 40 3.89 -5.28 3.85
CA TYR A 40 3.64 -4.07 3.07
C TYR A 40 2.26 -4.10 2.44
N ALA A 41 1.61 -2.95 2.34
CA ALA A 41 0.30 -2.82 1.71
C ALA A 41 0.27 -1.64 0.74
N ILE A 42 -0.60 -1.73 -0.27
CA ILE A 42 -0.87 -0.63 -1.19
C ILE A 42 -1.92 0.27 -0.55
N VAL A 43 -1.63 1.57 -0.52
CA VAL A 43 -2.53 2.61 -0.03
C VAL A 43 -2.93 3.53 -1.15
N HIS A 44 -4.23 3.85 -1.21
CA HIS A 44 -4.80 4.81 -2.12
C HIS A 44 -5.97 5.52 -1.44
N ASP A 45 -5.72 6.72 -0.94
CA ASP A 45 -6.69 7.46 -0.15
C ASP A 45 -7.62 8.35 -1.00
N ASP A 46 -8.85 8.53 -0.52
CA ASP A 46 -9.89 9.31 -1.18
C ASP A 46 -9.60 10.82 -1.24
N LYS A 47 -8.78 11.35 -0.31
CA LYS A 47 -8.45 12.78 -0.26
C LYS A 47 -7.58 13.19 -1.44
N GLU A 48 -6.56 12.38 -1.75
CA GLU A 48 -5.65 12.58 -2.87
C GLU A 48 -6.20 12.01 -4.19
N ASN A 49 -7.11 11.03 -4.13
CA ASN A 49 -7.60 10.29 -5.30
C ASN A 49 -9.13 10.30 -5.40
N LYS A 50 -9.72 11.50 -5.33
CA LYS A 50 -11.18 11.72 -5.26
C LYS A 50 -11.94 11.01 -6.38
N GLY A 51 -12.97 10.26 -5.98
CA GLY A 51 -13.87 9.58 -6.91
C GLY A 51 -13.27 8.34 -7.58
N CYS A 52 -12.05 7.94 -7.22
CA CYS A 52 -11.48 6.70 -7.71
C CYS A 52 -12.22 5.48 -7.10
N PRO A 53 -12.61 4.48 -7.92
CA PRO A 53 -13.37 3.32 -7.44
C PRO A 53 -12.61 2.41 -6.48
N ILE A 54 -11.29 2.54 -6.38
CA ILE A 54 -10.45 1.79 -5.45
C ILE A 54 -9.85 2.67 -4.35
N ALA A 55 -10.22 3.94 -4.27
CA ALA A 55 -9.77 4.79 -3.17
C ALA A 55 -10.56 4.44 -1.91
N ASN A 56 -9.84 4.26 -0.81
CA ASN A 56 -10.42 4.03 0.50
C ASN A 56 -10.30 5.27 1.39
N PHE A 57 -11.09 5.31 2.45
CA PHE A 57 -11.07 6.43 3.38
C PHE A 57 -9.68 6.58 3.97
N HIS A 58 -9.16 7.80 3.93
CA HIS A 58 -7.86 8.14 4.53
C HIS A 58 -7.77 7.75 6.02
N GLU A 59 -8.90 7.78 6.74
CA GLU A 59 -9.00 7.44 8.17
C GLU A 59 -8.76 5.95 8.45
N ASP A 60 -9.09 5.07 7.51
CA ASP A 60 -8.81 3.62 7.56
C ASP A 60 -7.42 3.27 7.00
N GLY A 61 -6.54 4.26 6.91
CA GLY A 61 -5.20 4.13 6.31
C GLY A 61 -5.22 4.00 4.79
N GLY A 62 -6.38 4.09 4.13
CA GLY A 62 -6.53 4.05 2.68
C GLY A 62 -6.08 2.74 2.01
N VAL A 63 -5.96 1.64 2.77
CA VAL A 63 -5.45 0.36 2.27
C VAL A 63 -6.33 -0.18 1.16
N ILE A 64 -5.74 -0.59 0.04
CA ILE A 64 -6.46 -1.27 -1.04
C ILE A 64 -6.48 -2.78 -0.77
N GLY A 65 -7.69 -3.34 -0.63
CA GLY A 65 -7.88 -4.78 -0.47
C GLY A 65 -7.36 -5.30 0.88
N THR A 66 -7.07 -6.60 0.94
CA THR A 66 -6.67 -7.29 2.19
C THR A 66 -5.29 -7.94 2.08
N LEU A 67 -4.56 -7.71 0.99
CA LEU A 67 -3.31 -8.40 0.72
C LEU A 67 -2.14 -7.65 1.36
N LEU A 68 -1.36 -8.38 2.16
CA LEU A 68 -0.08 -7.97 2.69
C LEU A 68 1.02 -8.69 1.90
N TYR A 69 2.08 -7.96 1.55
CA TYR A 69 3.22 -8.46 0.80
C TYR A 69 4.44 -8.57 1.70
N ASP A 70 5.26 -9.60 1.50
CA ASP A 70 6.47 -9.84 2.29
C ASP A 70 7.60 -8.85 1.95
N SER A 71 7.51 -8.15 0.81
CA SER A 71 8.49 -7.15 0.38
C SER A 71 7.87 -6.04 -0.47
N GLU A 72 8.50 -4.86 -0.45
CA GLU A 72 8.13 -3.76 -1.35
C GLU A 72 8.31 -4.17 -2.83
N GLU A 73 9.36 -4.94 -3.14
CA GLU A 73 9.66 -5.38 -4.52
C GLU A 73 8.53 -6.25 -5.10
N GLU A 74 8.03 -7.20 -4.31
CA GLU A 74 6.89 -8.04 -4.71
C GLU A 74 5.64 -7.18 -4.92
N LEU A 75 5.33 -6.29 -3.97
CA LEU A 75 4.19 -5.38 -4.05
C LEU A 75 4.26 -4.52 -5.32
N ILE A 76 5.43 -3.91 -5.58
CA ILE A 76 5.68 -3.07 -6.75
C ILE A 76 5.50 -3.89 -8.03
N ALA A 77 6.06 -5.09 -8.11
CA ALA A 77 5.91 -5.97 -9.26
C ALA A 77 4.43 -6.29 -9.50
N LYS A 78 3.69 -6.74 -8.48
CA LYS A 78 2.26 -7.07 -8.59
C LYS A 78 1.41 -5.89 -9.03
N TRP A 79 1.68 -4.71 -8.47
CA TRP A 79 0.98 -3.49 -8.87
C TRP A 79 1.33 -3.10 -10.32
N ASN A 80 2.60 -3.15 -10.71
CA ASN A 80 3.08 -2.67 -12.00
C ASN A 80 2.82 -3.65 -13.16
N GLU A 81 2.73 -4.94 -12.87
CA GLU A 81 2.42 -6.05 -13.79
C GLU A 81 0.93 -6.39 -13.83
N ARG A 82 0.07 -5.59 -13.17
CA ARG A 82 -1.40 -5.73 -13.24
C ARG A 82 -1.83 -5.93 -14.71
N VAL A 83 -2.53 -7.04 -14.97
CA VAL A 83 -3.04 -7.43 -16.30
C VAL A 83 -4.54 -7.26 -16.34
#